data_AF-A0A7V6X3Q4-F1
#
_entry.id   AF-A0A7V6X3Q4-F1
#
_cell.length_a   1.000
_cell.length_b   1.000
_cell.length_c   1.000
_cell.angle_alpha   90.00
_cell.angle_beta   90.00
_cell.angle_gamma   90.00
#
_symmetry.space_group_name_H-M   'P 1'
#
loop_
_entity.id
_entity.type
_entity.pdbx_description
1 polymer ?
#
loop_
_entity_poly.entity_id
_entity_poly.type
_entity_poly.pdbx_seq_one_letter_code
_entity_poly.pdbx_strand_id
1 'polypeptide(L)'
;MAKESIYKYLTKMAAENPHLPYVFQNPFTAGARDVDFLLGENNLPFLLEEQLALELAELISVCVKTQEITKKTRIFLAKNPLYAYLMRLNKRLKLHLSEGILDREGLYSLGIKLATESRFVNEVKLGILLLGFFENDLVKQIIKTLGLHSEFTLYAVEAAKNFSNYNQFLFELVQNTLGYGKLAALTLFHPVKPEHKEWFFLAGSLNQVEPNIAAMICLDKIDMGSFYQTLTLTSENFSRLAALLAYAAENSNIKEFQFSLILVEKFLQNFPRYGKSFLDLACLVILERDMGVYREWHAVEENGWTGTREKYVRELAKKIMAQSRWKNVILRELAEPREETSLLLTVLSRFKLIPQFESFIPLLERDPFDLALLDFCLHKYPGVYLQDVYLYLSYVLPEDIFQKPLAAPEEIGSYYQPSLWLMTLIEVLQKMRTYEEELLLRCLTARYVGVRQAALRALRTFKIEWSKSVRPALQEAYLGEPAAALREDWRRLLRRKKGNREKKRRYVELQECEILPASFDTKLLTTEIAGTFFHDLQAVEVKTGDLLYLVPEPENKYDAHAVLVTTTAGYVLGYLPRTDNKKIVQLLAGGERLYALFASEVLKPGKAKIEIMVNKRPLASGKIVQFPPSEG
;
A
#
# COMPACT_ATOMS: atom_id res chain seq x y z
N MET A 1 -18.86 9.52 39.52
CA MET A 1 -18.04 8.30 39.67
C MET A 1 -16.68 8.55 39.04
N ALA A 2 -15.59 8.42 39.80
CA ALA A 2 -14.25 8.62 39.24
C ALA A 2 -13.97 7.52 38.21
N LYS A 3 -13.60 7.90 36.97
CA LYS A 3 -13.18 6.96 35.93
C LYS A 3 -11.92 6.22 36.43
N GLU A 4 -11.96 4.90 36.42
CA GLU A 4 -10.87 3.99 36.80
C GLU A 4 -9.56 4.27 36.00
N SER A 5 -8.39 3.97 36.57
CA SER A 5 -7.12 4.08 35.85
C SER A 5 -6.93 2.94 34.85
N ILE A 6 -6.15 3.16 33.80
CA ILE A 6 -5.94 2.15 32.75
C ILE A 6 -5.32 0.88 33.32
N TYR A 7 -4.32 1.01 34.20
CA TYR A 7 -3.68 -0.16 34.82
C TYR A 7 -4.64 -0.97 35.70
N LYS A 8 -5.50 -0.30 36.49
CA LYS A 8 -6.50 -0.99 37.32
C LYS A 8 -7.51 -1.73 36.44
N TYR A 9 -7.98 -1.07 35.37
CA TYR A 9 -8.84 -1.69 34.37
C TYR A 9 -8.18 -2.94 33.75
N LEU A 10 -6.96 -2.83 33.24
CA LEU A 10 -6.27 -3.96 32.61
C LEU A 10 -6.00 -5.10 33.61
N THR A 11 -5.64 -4.77 34.85
CA THR A 11 -5.41 -5.77 35.90
C THR A 11 -6.71 -6.51 36.26
N LYS A 12 -7.82 -5.77 36.39
CA LYS A 12 -9.15 -6.34 36.61
C LYS A 12 -9.57 -7.24 35.44
N MET A 13 -9.44 -6.76 34.21
CA MET A 13 -9.78 -7.52 33.01
C MET A 13 -8.92 -8.78 32.85
N ALA A 14 -7.64 -8.72 33.19
CA ALA A 14 -6.74 -9.88 33.20
C ALA A 14 -7.10 -10.89 34.29
N ALA A 15 -7.59 -10.44 35.45
CA ALA A 15 -8.09 -11.35 36.49
C ALA A 15 -9.41 -12.03 36.07
N GLU A 16 -10.30 -11.31 35.39
CA GLU A 16 -11.54 -11.86 34.85
C GLU A 16 -11.31 -12.76 33.63
N ASN A 17 -10.27 -12.48 32.83
CA ASN A 17 -9.92 -13.19 31.61
C ASN A 17 -8.41 -13.53 31.61
N PRO A 18 -7.98 -14.60 32.31
CA PRO A 18 -6.55 -14.90 32.51
C PRO A 18 -5.84 -15.46 31.27
N HIS A 19 -6.56 -15.66 30.16
CA HIS A 19 -6.00 -16.16 28.91
C HIS A 19 -5.07 -15.12 28.25
N LEU A 20 -3.96 -15.61 27.68
CA LEU A 20 -3.04 -14.80 26.87
C LEU A 20 -3.00 -15.28 25.42
N PRO A 21 -2.89 -14.37 24.43
CA PRO A 21 -2.85 -12.91 24.56
C PRO A 21 -4.13 -12.32 25.14
N TYR A 22 -4.06 -11.09 25.67
CA TYR A 22 -5.26 -10.40 26.18
C TYR A 22 -6.34 -10.32 25.08
N VAL A 23 -7.54 -10.78 25.42
CA VAL A 23 -8.70 -10.82 24.49
C VAL A 23 -9.52 -9.53 24.52
N PHE A 24 -9.30 -8.68 25.53
CA PHE A 24 -9.99 -7.39 25.71
C PHE A 24 -9.30 -6.24 24.98
N GLN A 25 -8.88 -6.50 23.74
CA GLN A 25 -8.26 -5.52 22.84
C GLN A 25 -8.64 -5.85 21.40
N ASN A 26 -8.62 -4.85 20.52
CA ASN A 26 -8.83 -5.07 19.09
C ASN A 26 -7.47 -5.24 18.38
N PRO A 27 -7.18 -6.42 17.78
CA PRO A 27 -5.91 -6.68 17.09
C PRO A 27 -5.54 -5.65 16.02
N PHE A 28 -6.56 -5.16 15.29
CA PHE A 28 -6.43 -4.35 14.09
C PHE A 28 -6.28 -2.85 14.38
N THR A 29 -6.41 -2.42 15.64
CA THR A 29 -6.36 -0.98 15.99
C THR A 29 -5.49 -0.66 17.20
N ALA A 30 -5.37 -1.56 18.17
CA ALA A 30 -4.57 -1.32 19.36
C ALA A 30 -3.07 -1.20 19.00
N GLY A 31 -2.47 -0.04 19.26
CA GLY A 31 -1.08 0.23 18.91
C GLY A 31 -0.78 0.44 17.42
N ALA A 32 -1.79 0.43 16.53
CA ALA A 32 -1.62 0.49 15.08
C ALA A 32 -0.74 1.67 14.64
N ARG A 33 -1.16 2.89 14.97
CA ARG A 33 -0.45 4.12 14.58
C ARG A 33 1.00 4.16 15.04
N ASP A 34 1.26 3.69 16.26
CA ASP A 34 2.57 3.72 16.88
C ASP A 34 3.53 2.74 16.17
N VAL A 35 3.03 1.57 15.78
CA VAL A 35 3.81 0.51 15.13
C VAL A 35 3.93 0.74 13.63
N ASP A 36 2.89 1.25 12.96
CA ASP A 36 2.96 1.67 11.56
C ASP A 36 4.03 2.75 11.34
N PHE A 37 4.16 3.69 12.29
CA PHE A 37 5.23 4.67 12.27
C PHE A 37 6.62 4.02 12.39
N LEU A 38 6.76 3.01 13.26
CA LEU A 38 8.01 2.27 13.45
C LEU A 38 8.40 1.44 12.22
N LEU A 39 7.42 0.81 11.57
CA LEU A 39 7.64 -0.09 10.43
C LEU A 39 7.80 0.66 9.11
N GLY A 40 7.15 1.82 8.96
CA GLY A 40 7.27 2.65 7.77
C GLY A 40 8.56 3.47 7.72
N GLU A 41 8.87 4.06 6.56
CA GLU A 41 9.95 5.04 6.39
C GLU A 41 9.58 6.43 6.95
N ASN A 42 8.63 6.49 7.88
CA ASN A 42 8.13 7.73 8.46
C ASN A 42 9.09 8.21 9.55
N ASN A 43 10.17 8.86 9.15
CA ASN A 43 11.08 9.51 10.09
C ASN A 43 10.80 11.01 10.14
N LEU A 44 10.68 11.56 11.35
CA LEU A 44 10.74 13.00 11.50
C LEU A 44 12.15 13.46 11.13
N PRO A 45 12.33 14.70 10.65
CA PRO A 45 13.66 15.26 10.49
C PRO A 45 14.43 15.14 11.81
N PHE A 46 15.68 14.65 11.76
CA PHE A 46 16.51 14.39 12.94
C PHE A 46 16.48 15.53 13.98
N LEU A 47 16.58 16.78 13.50
CA LEU A 47 16.57 17.97 14.35
C LEU A 47 15.25 18.11 15.14
N LEU A 48 14.12 17.79 14.51
CA LEU A 48 12.81 17.88 15.14
C LEU A 48 12.64 16.80 16.21
N GLU A 49 13.11 15.57 15.98
CA GLU A 49 13.11 14.52 17.02
C GLU A 49 13.89 14.95 18.26
N GLU A 50 15.08 15.51 18.08
CA GLU A 50 15.92 15.99 19.17
C GLU A 50 15.28 17.14 19.94
N GLN A 51 14.63 18.08 19.23
CA GLN A 51 13.90 19.20 19.85
C GLN A 51 12.73 18.71 20.69
N LEU A 52 11.92 17.78 20.16
CA LEU A 52 10.78 17.20 20.88
C LEU A 52 11.24 16.41 22.12
N ALA A 53 12.31 15.63 21.99
CA ALA A 53 12.90 14.89 23.10
C ALA A 53 13.45 15.81 24.18
N LEU A 54 14.12 16.91 23.81
CA LEU A 54 14.62 17.92 24.74
C LEU A 54 13.48 18.62 25.48
N GLU A 55 12.48 19.15 24.75
CA GLU A 55 11.35 19.86 25.36
C GLU A 55 10.59 18.95 26.34
N LEU A 56 10.35 17.68 25.97
CA LEU A 56 9.69 16.77 26.90
C LEU A 56 10.56 16.42 28.10
N ALA A 57 11.87 16.25 27.95
CA ALA A 57 12.76 16.00 29.08
C ALA A 57 12.75 17.15 30.10
N GLU A 58 12.74 18.41 29.64
CA GLU A 58 12.61 19.59 30.50
C GLU A 58 11.25 19.63 31.22
N LEU A 59 10.16 19.32 30.50
CA LEU A 59 8.83 19.21 31.08
C LEU A 59 8.75 18.10 32.14
N ILE A 60 9.41 16.95 31.91
CA ILE A 60 9.51 15.86 32.87
C ILE A 60 10.26 16.32 34.13
N SER A 61 11.36 17.07 34.01
CA SER A 61 12.08 17.61 35.17
C SER A 61 11.19 18.47 36.07
N VAL A 62 10.25 19.23 35.50
CA VAL A 62 9.25 19.98 36.28
C VAL A 62 8.23 19.05 36.94
N CYS A 63 7.73 18.05 36.20
CA CYS A 63 6.80 17.05 36.73
C CYS A 63 7.42 16.23 37.87
N VAL A 64 8.72 15.92 37.81
CA VAL A 64 9.44 15.21 38.87
C VAL A 64 9.49 16.03 40.15
N LYS A 65 9.75 17.34 40.07
CA LYS A 65 9.76 18.22 41.24
C LYS A 65 8.38 18.38 41.87
N THR A 66 7.32 18.38 41.06
CA THR A 66 5.93 18.60 41.50
C THR A 66 5.17 17.31 41.79
N GLN A 67 5.69 16.15 41.38
CA GLN A 67 5.02 14.85 41.41
C GLN A 67 3.66 14.83 40.70
N GLU A 68 3.46 15.72 39.71
CA GLU A 68 2.22 15.86 38.95
C GLU A 68 2.47 16.19 37.48
N ILE A 69 1.58 15.72 36.60
CA ILE A 69 1.60 16.12 35.18
C ILE A 69 0.99 17.49 35.04
N THR A 70 1.82 18.45 34.64
CA THR A 70 1.38 19.81 34.35
C THR A 70 0.45 19.84 33.13
N LYS A 71 -0.41 20.86 33.06
CA LYS A 71 -1.26 21.10 31.88
C LYS A 71 -0.43 21.26 30.59
N LYS A 72 0.75 21.91 30.68
CA LYS A 72 1.66 22.08 29.54
C LYS A 72 2.17 20.73 29.04
N THR A 73 2.63 19.85 29.93
CA THR A 73 3.08 18.50 29.59
C THR A 73 1.98 17.67 28.95
N ARG A 74 0.75 17.74 29.48
CA ARG A 74 -0.40 17.02 28.90
C ARG A 74 -0.75 17.51 27.49
N ILE A 75 -0.73 18.82 27.25
CA ILE A 75 -0.96 19.39 25.92
C ILE A 75 0.17 18.97 24.96
N PHE A 76 1.42 18.98 25.42
CA PHE A 76 2.56 18.55 24.62
C PHE A 76 2.41 17.08 24.17
N LEU A 77 2.14 16.17 25.11
CA LEU A 77 1.93 14.74 24.82
C LEU A 77 0.73 14.48 23.90
N ALA A 78 -0.28 15.36 23.89
CA ALA A 78 -1.45 15.21 23.02
C ALA A 78 -1.16 15.68 21.58
N LYS A 79 -0.27 16.67 21.40
CA LYS A 79 0.09 17.22 20.09
C LYS A 79 1.27 16.50 19.44
N ASN A 80 2.19 15.98 20.25
CA ASN A 80 3.44 15.38 19.81
C ASN A 80 3.43 13.90 20.25
N PRO A 81 3.10 12.96 19.34
CA PRO A 81 3.03 11.55 19.68
C PRO A 81 4.39 10.99 20.10
N LEU A 82 4.44 10.30 21.25
CA LEU A 82 5.68 9.81 21.84
C LEU A 82 6.48 8.89 20.91
N TYR A 83 5.80 8.03 20.13
CA TYR A 83 6.45 7.08 19.23
C TYR A 83 7.37 7.77 18.22
N ALA A 84 7.12 9.03 17.88
CA ALA A 84 7.89 9.77 16.88
C ALA A 84 9.28 10.21 17.34
N TYR A 85 9.56 10.17 18.65
CA TYR A 85 10.85 10.58 19.22
C TYR A 85 11.26 9.74 20.44
N LEU A 86 10.64 8.56 20.63
CA LEU A 86 10.79 7.72 21.82
C LEU A 86 12.25 7.33 22.10
N MET A 87 13.00 6.95 21.06
CA MET A 87 14.39 6.49 21.19
C MET A 87 15.31 7.64 21.63
N ARG A 88 15.06 8.86 21.15
CA ARG A 88 15.82 10.06 21.53
C ARG A 88 15.49 10.49 22.95
N LEU A 89 14.21 10.47 23.30
CA LEU A 89 13.77 10.73 24.67
C LEU A 89 14.42 9.76 25.66
N ASN A 90 14.40 8.46 25.38
CA ASN A 90 14.97 7.45 26.27
C ASN A 90 16.48 7.68 26.50
N LYS A 91 17.25 7.92 25.42
CA LYS A 91 18.68 8.27 25.50
C LYS A 91 18.92 9.52 26.34
N ARG A 92 18.13 10.58 26.13
CA ARG A 92 18.27 11.86 26.84
C ARG A 92 17.95 11.75 28.33
N LEU A 93 16.86 11.06 28.68
CA LEU A 93 16.49 10.82 30.08
C LEU A 93 17.55 9.98 30.80
N LYS A 94 18.12 8.97 30.12
CA LYS A 94 19.23 8.17 30.65
C LYS A 94 20.43 9.04 30.99
N LEU A 95 20.80 9.97 30.11
CA LEU A 95 21.90 10.91 30.34
C LEU A 95 21.58 11.88 31.49
N HIS A 96 20.38 12.47 31.52
CA HIS A 96 19.99 13.37 32.61
C HIS A 96 19.99 12.67 33.98
N LEU A 97 19.64 11.39 34.04
CA LEU A 97 19.75 10.57 35.25
C LEU A 97 21.20 10.29 35.63
N SER A 98 22.07 9.94 34.66
CA SER A 98 23.48 9.65 34.95
C SER A 98 24.27 10.88 35.40
N GLU A 99 23.93 12.05 34.86
CA GLU A 99 24.54 13.34 35.22
C GLU A 99 23.91 14.00 36.47
N GLY A 100 22.93 13.35 37.11
CA GLY A 100 22.27 13.88 38.31
C GLY A 100 21.38 15.11 38.06
N ILE A 101 21.05 15.43 36.81
CA ILE A 101 20.13 16.52 36.43
C ILE A 101 18.70 16.17 36.82
N LEU A 102 18.32 14.89 36.69
CA LEU A 102 17.02 14.35 37.08
C LEU A 102 17.15 13.60 38.41
N ASP A 103 16.29 13.95 39.36
CA ASP A 103 16.18 13.23 40.62
C ASP A 103 15.67 11.80 40.41
N ARG A 104 16.42 10.83 40.92
CA ARG A 104 16.19 9.40 40.69
C ARG A 104 14.93 8.92 41.42
N GLU A 105 14.74 9.30 42.68
CA GLU A 105 13.59 8.85 43.49
C GLU A 105 12.29 9.51 43.02
N GLY A 106 12.35 10.81 42.70
CA GLY A 106 11.22 11.54 42.15
C GLY A 106 10.81 11.04 40.77
N LEU A 107 11.76 10.64 39.91
CA LEU A 107 11.43 10.06 38.60
C LEU A 107 10.76 8.68 38.75
N TYR A 108 11.25 7.84 39.67
CA TYR A 108 10.63 6.56 39.98
C TYR A 108 9.19 6.73 40.47
N SER A 109 8.98 7.63 41.44
CA SER A 109 7.67 7.92 42.03
C SER A 109 6.68 8.45 40.99
N LEU A 110 7.14 9.38 40.13
CA LEU A 110 6.35 9.87 39.01
C LEU A 110 6.00 8.73 38.04
N GLY A 111 6.97 7.89 37.67
CA GLY A 111 6.76 6.75 36.78
C GLY A 111 5.68 5.79 37.30
N ILE A 112 5.72 5.43 38.58
CA ILE A 112 4.71 4.57 39.22
C ILE A 112 3.33 5.21 39.11
N LYS A 113 3.20 6.49 39.47
CA LYS A 113 1.94 7.23 39.43
C LYS A 113 1.35 7.28 38.02
N LEU A 114 2.16 7.59 37.02
CA LEU A 114 1.70 7.65 35.62
C LEU A 114 1.27 6.28 35.10
N ALA A 115 2.08 5.25 35.35
CA ALA A 115 1.80 3.91 34.85
C ALA A 115 0.58 3.28 35.51
N THR A 116 0.33 3.54 36.81
CA THR A 116 -0.68 2.79 37.59
C THR A 116 -1.95 3.59 37.92
N GLU A 117 -1.88 4.93 37.98
CA GLU A 117 -3.00 5.78 38.40
C GLU A 117 -3.58 6.63 37.27
N SER A 118 -2.87 6.80 36.14
CA SER A 118 -3.37 7.61 35.05
C SER A 118 -4.51 6.94 34.27
N ARG A 119 -5.41 7.79 33.77
CA ARG A 119 -6.49 7.44 32.83
C ARG A 119 -6.19 7.87 31.40
N PHE A 120 -5.04 8.52 31.17
CA PHE A 120 -4.66 9.04 29.87
C PHE A 120 -3.59 8.15 29.24
N VAL A 121 -3.87 7.63 28.05
CA VAL A 121 -2.99 6.69 27.33
C VAL A 121 -1.56 7.22 27.23
N ASN A 122 -1.36 8.47 26.83
CA ASN A 122 -0.02 9.05 26.65
C ASN A 122 0.73 9.24 27.98
N GLU A 123 0.02 9.44 29.09
CA GLU A 123 0.65 9.48 30.41
C GLU A 123 1.11 8.08 30.84
N VAL A 124 0.29 7.04 30.62
CA VAL A 124 0.68 5.64 30.89
C VAL A 124 1.88 5.22 30.04
N LYS A 125 1.87 5.54 28.73
CA LYS A 125 3.00 5.33 27.81
C LYS A 125 4.29 5.98 28.33
N LEU A 126 4.20 7.24 28.77
CA LEU A 126 5.33 7.93 29.40
C LEU A 126 5.76 7.23 30.71
N GLY A 127 4.81 6.86 31.57
CA GLY A 127 5.06 6.13 32.82
C GLY A 127 5.86 4.85 32.61
N ILE A 128 5.50 4.05 31.60
CA ILE A 128 6.24 2.83 31.21
C ILE A 128 7.70 3.17 30.87
N LEU A 129 7.93 4.19 30.04
CA LEU A 129 9.29 4.61 29.67
C LEU A 129 10.11 5.06 30.88
N LEU A 130 9.51 5.84 31.78
CA LEU A 130 10.18 6.31 33.00
C LEU A 130 10.54 5.14 33.92
N LEU A 131 9.64 4.18 34.08
CA LEU A 131 9.89 2.99 34.89
C LEU A 131 11.00 2.10 34.31
N GLY A 132 11.23 2.13 33.00
CA GLY A 132 12.31 1.41 32.34
C GLY A 132 13.70 1.68 32.91
N PHE A 133 13.94 2.79 33.62
CA PHE A 133 15.24 3.06 34.26
C PHE A 133 15.46 2.34 35.60
N PHE A 134 14.45 1.63 36.11
CA PHE A 134 14.42 1.05 37.46
C PHE A 134 14.12 -0.44 37.42
N GLU A 135 15.15 -1.26 37.21
CA GLU A 135 14.98 -2.71 37.16
C GLU A 135 14.71 -3.30 38.56
N ASN A 136 13.43 -3.58 38.87
CA ASN A 136 12.99 -4.35 40.03
C ASN A 136 11.71 -5.15 39.70
N ASP A 137 11.33 -6.11 40.55
CA ASP A 137 10.24 -7.04 40.28
C ASP A 137 8.88 -6.35 40.10
N LEU A 138 8.58 -5.34 40.93
CA LEU A 138 7.34 -4.56 40.82
C LEU A 138 7.28 -3.84 39.46
N VAL A 139 8.38 -3.19 39.06
CA VAL A 139 8.46 -2.50 37.77
C VAL A 139 8.32 -3.46 36.60
N LYS A 140 9.02 -4.60 36.64
CA LYS A 140 8.89 -5.63 35.60
C LYS A 140 7.45 -6.12 35.49
N GLN A 141 6.78 -6.34 36.61
CA GLN A 141 5.38 -6.75 36.64
C GLN A 141 4.46 -5.67 36.06
N ILE A 142 4.62 -4.40 36.45
CA ILE A 142 3.81 -3.29 35.91
C ILE A 142 3.98 -3.17 34.40
N ILE A 143 5.23 -3.13 33.93
CA ILE A 143 5.54 -3.00 32.50
C ILE A 143 5.07 -4.22 31.73
N LYS A 144 5.17 -5.43 32.28
CA LYS A 144 4.63 -6.65 31.66
C LYS A 144 3.11 -6.61 31.54
N THR A 145 2.39 -6.31 32.63
CA THR A 145 0.92 -6.21 32.61
C THR A 145 0.44 -5.20 31.58
N LEU A 146 1.07 -4.02 31.50
CA LEU A 146 0.74 -3.03 30.48
C LEU A 146 1.14 -3.51 29.08
N GLY A 147 2.36 -4.03 28.92
CA GLY A 147 2.96 -4.43 27.65
C GLY A 147 2.29 -5.62 26.95
N LEU A 148 1.52 -6.43 27.66
CA LEU A 148 0.68 -7.48 27.08
C LEU A 148 -0.54 -6.93 26.30
N HIS A 149 -0.86 -5.65 26.48
CA HIS A 149 -1.84 -4.95 25.66
C HIS A 149 -1.13 -4.17 24.54
N SER A 150 -1.52 -4.39 23.28
CA SER A 150 -0.84 -3.92 22.07
C SER A 150 -0.66 -2.40 22.00
N GLU A 151 -1.56 -1.62 22.62
CA GLU A 151 -1.43 -0.16 22.78
C GLU A 151 -0.15 0.28 23.53
N PHE A 152 0.40 -0.58 24.39
CA PHE A 152 1.53 -0.27 25.25
C PHE A 152 2.78 -1.11 24.96
N THR A 153 2.67 -2.16 24.13
CA THR A 153 3.77 -3.09 23.87
C THR A 153 5.03 -2.39 23.36
N LEU A 154 4.93 -1.45 22.42
CA LEU A 154 6.08 -0.69 21.91
C LEU A 154 6.87 0.00 23.04
N TYR A 155 6.17 0.60 23.99
CA TYR A 155 6.77 1.31 25.12
C TYR A 155 7.37 0.33 26.14
N ALA A 156 6.72 -0.81 26.36
CA ALA A 156 7.25 -1.86 27.23
C ALA A 156 8.53 -2.47 26.65
N VAL A 157 8.56 -2.70 25.33
CA VAL A 157 9.73 -3.15 24.59
C VAL A 157 10.86 -2.13 24.69
N GLU A 158 10.59 -0.84 24.48
CA GLU A 158 11.60 0.21 24.62
C GLU A 158 12.14 0.32 26.06
N ALA A 159 11.25 0.31 27.06
CA ALA A 159 11.61 0.39 28.47
C ALA A 159 12.48 -0.80 28.90
N ALA A 160 12.16 -2.00 28.41
CA ALA A 160 12.88 -3.22 28.73
C ALA A 160 14.32 -3.27 28.21
N LYS A 161 14.73 -2.38 27.28
CA LYS A 161 16.13 -2.30 26.80
C LYS A 161 17.14 -2.05 27.93
N ASN A 162 16.69 -1.51 29.05
CA ASN A 162 17.50 -1.29 30.23
C ASN A 162 17.55 -2.50 31.20
N PHE A 163 16.81 -3.58 30.93
CA PHE A 163 16.79 -4.77 31.78
C PHE A 163 17.90 -5.76 31.41
N SER A 164 18.47 -6.40 32.43
CA SER A 164 19.47 -7.46 32.29
C SER A 164 19.00 -8.64 31.42
N ASN A 165 17.72 -9.02 31.51
CA ASN A 165 17.11 -10.13 30.79
C ASN A 165 16.21 -9.68 29.62
N TYR A 166 16.53 -8.56 28.98
CA TYR A 166 15.76 -7.93 27.89
C TYR A 166 15.19 -8.93 26.87
N ASN A 167 16.02 -9.79 26.28
CA ASN A 167 15.55 -10.69 25.21
C ASN A 167 14.57 -11.77 25.72
N GLN A 168 14.69 -12.19 26.99
CA GLN A 168 13.72 -13.10 27.61
C GLN A 168 12.38 -12.38 27.86
N PHE A 169 12.45 -11.12 28.30
CA PHE A 169 11.25 -10.28 28.47
C PHE A 169 10.52 -10.08 27.14
N LEU A 170 11.27 -9.82 26.05
CA LEU A 170 10.69 -9.75 24.70
C LEU A 170 10.08 -11.07 24.24
N PHE A 171 10.73 -12.20 24.55
CA PHE A 171 10.18 -13.51 24.23
C PHE A 171 8.81 -13.72 24.87
N GLU A 172 8.67 -13.37 26.15
CA GLU A 172 7.38 -13.43 26.84
C GLU A 172 6.34 -12.51 26.20
N LEU A 173 6.72 -11.30 25.78
CA LEU A 173 5.80 -10.39 25.10
C LEU A 173 5.38 -10.91 23.73
N VAL A 174 6.31 -11.32 22.87
CA VAL A 174 5.99 -11.76 21.49
C VAL A 174 5.15 -13.04 21.47
N GLN A 175 5.27 -13.89 22.50
CA GLN A 175 4.42 -15.07 22.68
C GLN A 175 2.98 -14.74 23.09
N ASN A 176 2.80 -13.64 23.82
CA ASN A 176 1.55 -13.32 24.53
C ASN A 176 0.92 -12.00 24.08
N THR A 177 1.33 -11.48 22.93
CA THR A 177 0.74 -10.33 22.26
C THR A 177 0.20 -10.72 20.88
N LEU A 178 -0.58 -9.84 20.27
CA LEU A 178 -1.23 -10.06 18.97
C LEU A 178 -1.26 -8.77 18.14
N GLY A 179 -1.53 -8.89 16.85
CA GLY A 179 -1.62 -7.75 15.93
C GLY A 179 -0.36 -6.89 15.97
N TYR A 180 -0.53 -5.57 16.10
CA TYR A 180 0.58 -4.62 16.14
C TYR A 180 1.50 -4.77 17.36
N GLY A 181 0.99 -5.19 18.51
CA GLY A 181 1.81 -5.44 19.69
C GLY A 181 2.81 -6.57 19.44
N LYS A 182 2.36 -7.65 18.79
CA LYS A 182 3.25 -8.74 18.38
C LYS A 182 4.31 -8.26 17.40
N LEU A 183 3.94 -7.48 16.38
CA LEU A 183 4.90 -6.90 15.43
C LEU A 183 5.98 -6.07 16.15
N ALA A 184 5.58 -5.19 17.07
CA ALA A 184 6.52 -4.38 17.83
C ALA A 184 7.54 -5.22 18.61
N ALA A 185 7.09 -6.28 19.28
CA ALA A 185 7.97 -7.20 20.00
C ALA A 185 8.83 -8.05 19.04
N LEU A 186 8.24 -8.55 17.95
CA LEU A 186 8.89 -9.41 16.95
C LEU A 186 10.06 -8.70 16.25
N THR A 187 9.89 -7.41 15.92
CA THR A 187 10.93 -6.59 15.27
C THR A 187 12.21 -6.56 16.10
N LEU A 188 12.11 -6.45 17.42
CA LEU A 188 13.26 -6.29 18.32
C LEU A 188 13.71 -7.59 19.01
N PHE A 189 12.90 -8.65 18.95
CA PHE A 189 13.26 -9.96 19.50
C PHE A 189 14.34 -10.64 18.67
N HIS A 190 15.26 -11.33 19.36
CA HIS A 190 16.34 -12.11 18.76
C HIS A 190 16.24 -13.59 19.18
N PRO A 191 15.98 -14.53 18.25
CA PRO A 191 15.86 -15.95 18.57
C PRO A 191 17.24 -16.60 18.75
N VAL A 192 17.89 -16.36 19.89
CA VAL A 192 19.26 -16.85 20.15
C VAL A 192 19.30 -18.30 20.63
N LYS A 193 18.36 -18.71 21.50
CA LYS A 193 18.31 -20.06 22.08
C LYS A 193 17.59 -21.06 21.16
N PRO A 194 17.88 -22.37 21.22
CA PRO A 194 17.22 -23.38 20.39
C PRO A 194 15.68 -23.34 20.47
N GLU A 195 15.14 -23.25 21.68
CA GLU A 195 13.69 -23.16 21.92
C GLU A 195 13.08 -21.86 21.36
N HIS A 196 13.85 -20.78 21.34
CA HIS A 196 13.41 -19.53 20.70
C HIS A 196 13.34 -19.69 19.18
N LYS A 197 14.34 -20.32 18.56
CA LYS A 197 14.38 -20.54 17.10
C LYS A 197 13.23 -21.44 16.64
N GLU A 198 12.97 -22.53 17.38
CA GLU A 198 11.86 -23.43 17.10
C GLU A 198 10.52 -22.71 17.19
N TRP A 199 10.27 -21.99 18.28
CA TRP A 199 9.05 -21.19 18.43
C TRP A 199 8.93 -20.14 17.32
N PHE A 200 10.02 -19.44 17.01
CA PHE A 200 10.05 -18.37 16.03
C PHE A 200 9.71 -18.88 14.62
N PHE A 201 10.22 -20.05 14.24
CA PHE A 201 9.86 -20.69 12.96
C PHE A 201 8.39 -21.15 12.92
N LEU A 202 7.88 -21.72 14.02
CA LEU A 202 6.52 -22.30 14.03
C LEU A 202 5.41 -21.27 14.20
N ALA A 203 5.66 -20.21 14.97
CA ALA A 203 4.65 -19.28 15.44
C ALA A 203 5.00 -17.79 15.23
N GLY A 204 6.24 -17.46 14.87
CA GLY A 204 6.69 -16.06 14.75
C GLY A 204 5.88 -15.27 13.73
N SER A 205 5.73 -15.81 12.52
CA SER A 205 5.00 -15.16 11.41
C SER A 205 3.47 -15.18 11.55
N LEU A 206 2.93 -15.98 12.47
CA LEU A 206 1.48 -16.09 12.65
C LEU A 206 0.93 -14.82 13.31
N ASN A 207 0.25 -13.97 12.55
CA ASN A 207 -0.33 -12.74 13.07
C ASN A 207 -1.63 -12.42 12.34
N GLN A 208 -2.58 -11.81 13.05
CA GLN A 208 -3.85 -11.38 12.45
C GLN A 208 -3.73 -10.10 11.62
N VAL A 209 -2.65 -9.35 11.83
CA VAL A 209 -2.39 -8.05 11.19
C VAL A 209 -1.05 -8.12 10.49
N GLU A 210 -1.00 -7.64 9.24
CA GLU A 210 0.22 -7.60 8.41
C GLU A 210 1.04 -8.91 8.50
N PRO A 211 0.43 -10.09 8.21
CA PRO A 211 1.14 -11.37 8.26
C PRO A 211 2.33 -11.44 7.31
N ASN A 212 2.26 -10.72 6.18
CA ASN A 212 3.37 -10.44 5.27
C ASN A 212 4.55 -9.79 5.99
N ILE A 213 4.33 -8.70 6.75
CA ILE A 213 5.41 -8.03 7.49
C ILE A 213 5.97 -8.95 8.57
N ALA A 214 5.11 -9.68 9.31
CA ALA A 214 5.56 -10.63 10.31
C ALA A 214 6.46 -11.73 9.69
N ALA A 215 6.08 -12.25 8.53
CA ALA A 215 6.86 -13.24 7.80
C ALA A 215 8.19 -12.67 7.27
N MET A 216 8.20 -11.45 6.74
CA MET A 216 9.43 -10.76 6.33
C MET A 216 10.41 -10.61 7.51
N ILE A 217 9.94 -10.06 8.63
CA ILE A 217 10.75 -9.93 9.85
C ILE A 217 11.33 -11.29 10.25
N CYS A 218 10.53 -12.36 10.19
CA CYS A 218 10.98 -13.69 10.53
C CYS A 218 12.07 -14.23 9.59
N LEU A 219 11.90 -14.02 8.29
CA LEU A 219 12.82 -14.53 7.27
C LEU A 219 14.15 -13.77 7.27
N ASP A 220 14.13 -12.49 7.62
CA ASP A 220 15.31 -11.60 7.71
C ASP A 220 16.12 -11.76 9.01
N LYS A 221 15.67 -12.56 9.99
CA LYS A 221 16.46 -12.77 11.21
C LYS A 221 17.69 -13.62 10.94
N ILE A 222 18.85 -12.96 10.89
CA ILE A 222 20.19 -13.56 10.75
C ILE A 222 20.43 -14.68 11.78
N ASP A 223 19.92 -14.52 13.01
CA ASP A 223 20.03 -15.50 14.10
C ASP A 223 19.47 -16.89 13.72
N MET A 224 18.57 -16.97 12.73
CA MET A 224 17.95 -18.21 12.27
C MET A 224 18.82 -19.03 11.31
N GLY A 225 19.94 -18.50 10.82
CA GLY A 225 20.74 -19.14 9.76
C GLY A 225 21.13 -20.60 10.06
N SER A 226 21.67 -20.88 11.26
CA SER A 226 22.05 -22.26 11.63
C SER A 226 20.85 -23.19 11.81
N PHE A 227 19.71 -22.66 12.25
CA PHE A 227 18.47 -23.42 12.38
C PHE A 227 17.92 -23.79 11.01
N TYR A 228 17.91 -22.86 10.05
CA TYR A 228 17.43 -23.15 8.69
C TYR A 228 18.31 -24.18 7.96
N GLN A 229 19.62 -24.21 8.22
CA GLN A 229 20.50 -25.23 7.66
C GLN A 229 20.13 -26.65 8.12
N THR A 230 19.90 -26.84 9.42
CA THR A 230 19.58 -28.15 10.01
C THR A 230 18.09 -28.46 10.07
N LEU A 231 17.23 -27.54 9.62
CA LEU A 231 15.78 -27.69 9.61
C LEU A 231 15.36 -28.98 8.90
N THR A 232 14.61 -29.81 9.63
CA THR A 232 13.99 -31.03 9.12
C THR A 232 12.48 -30.81 9.00
N LEU A 233 11.94 -31.08 7.81
CA LEU A 233 10.51 -30.89 7.55
C LEU A 233 9.70 -32.15 7.87
N THR A 234 8.63 -31.94 8.62
CA THR A 234 7.63 -32.94 8.99
C THR A 234 6.29 -32.53 8.39
N SER A 235 5.30 -33.43 8.43
CA SER A 235 3.93 -33.08 8.03
C SER A 235 3.31 -31.94 8.84
N GLU A 236 3.81 -31.67 10.05
CA GLU A 236 3.26 -30.67 10.97
C GLU A 236 3.82 -29.27 10.72
N ASN A 237 5.10 -29.18 10.33
CA ASN A 237 5.77 -27.89 10.12
C ASN A 237 5.89 -27.48 8.65
N PHE A 238 5.59 -28.38 7.71
CA PHE A 238 5.73 -28.11 6.27
C PHE A 238 4.94 -26.88 5.82
N SER A 239 3.66 -26.79 6.18
CA SER A 239 2.83 -25.64 5.80
C SER A 239 3.18 -24.36 6.58
N ARG A 240 3.94 -24.46 7.68
CA ARG A 240 4.52 -23.28 8.34
C ARG A 240 5.65 -22.68 7.51
N LEU A 241 6.49 -23.52 6.92
CA LEU A 241 7.48 -23.05 5.94
C LEU A 241 6.80 -22.44 4.71
N ALA A 242 5.73 -23.08 4.20
CA ALA A 242 4.96 -22.55 3.08
C ALA A 242 4.40 -21.16 3.40
N ALA A 243 3.79 -20.98 4.57
CA ALA A 243 3.26 -19.70 5.03
C ALA A 243 4.36 -18.65 5.12
N LEU A 244 5.50 -18.98 5.76
CA LEU A 244 6.63 -18.07 5.90
C LEU A 244 7.12 -17.55 4.54
N LEU A 245 7.33 -18.45 3.56
CA LEU A 245 7.80 -18.08 2.23
C LEU A 245 6.74 -17.30 1.43
N ALA A 246 5.48 -17.75 1.47
CA ALA A 246 4.40 -17.13 0.70
C ALA A 246 4.11 -15.70 1.17
N TYR A 247 4.01 -15.50 2.49
CA TYR A 247 3.71 -14.18 3.06
C TYR A 247 4.90 -13.23 3.00
N ALA A 248 6.13 -13.71 3.27
CA ALA A 248 7.31 -12.83 3.21
C ALA A 248 7.51 -12.26 1.80
N ALA A 249 7.32 -13.10 0.79
CA ALA A 249 7.43 -12.71 -0.61
C ALA A 249 6.10 -12.30 -1.23
N GLU A 250 5.06 -11.94 -0.47
CA GLU A 250 3.80 -11.51 -1.07
C GLU A 250 3.98 -10.21 -1.86
N ASN A 251 4.62 -9.21 -1.24
CA ASN A 251 4.88 -7.88 -1.80
C ASN A 251 6.36 -7.59 -2.04
N SER A 252 7.22 -8.61 -1.93
CA SER A 252 8.68 -8.52 -2.16
C SER A 252 9.14 -9.68 -3.06
N ASN A 253 10.41 -9.70 -3.44
CA ASN A 253 10.96 -10.82 -4.19
C ASN A 253 11.60 -11.83 -3.24
N ILE A 254 11.18 -13.11 -3.30
CA ILE A 254 11.73 -14.15 -2.42
C ILE A 254 13.26 -14.26 -2.49
N LYS A 255 13.87 -13.88 -3.62
CA LYS A 255 15.32 -13.99 -3.83
C LYS A 255 16.14 -12.97 -3.05
N GLU A 256 15.50 -11.90 -2.55
CA GLU A 256 16.16 -10.86 -1.76
C GLU A 256 16.50 -11.32 -0.34
N PHE A 257 15.79 -12.33 0.18
CA PHE A 257 16.03 -12.86 1.52
C PHE A 257 17.23 -13.81 1.56
N GLN A 258 18.12 -13.57 2.52
CA GLN A 258 19.40 -14.28 2.66
C GLN A 258 19.27 -15.81 2.69
N PHE A 259 18.28 -16.34 3.41
CA PHE A 259 18.09 -17.79 3.59
C PHE A 259 17.01 -18.37 2.68
N SER A 260 16.50 -17.60 1.71
CA SER A 260 15.42 -18.05 0.83
C SER A 260 15.75 -19.33 0.07
N LEU A 261 16.93 -19.40 -0.55
CA LEU A 261 17.28 -20.51 -1.43
C LEU A 261 17.22 -21.87 -0.70
N ILE A 262 17.88 -21.98 0.45
CA ILE A 262 17.92 -23.23 1.21
C ILE A 262 16.52 -23.65 1.69
N LEU A 263 15.69 -22.68 2.06
CA LEU A 263 14.31 -22.92 2.47
C LEU A 263 13.42 -23.35 1.30
N VAL A 264 13.58 -22.72 0.14
CA VAL A 264 12.86 -23.09 -1.08
C VAL A 264 13.27 -24.49 -1.55
N GLU A 265 14.55 -24.83 -1.52
CA GLU A 265 15.03 -26.18 -1.86
C GLU A 265 14.43 -27.23 -0.91
N LYS A 266 14.46 -27.00 0.41
CA LYS A 266 13.84 -27.91 1.39
C LYS A 266 12.32 -28.04 1.18
N PHE A 267 11.64 -26.94 0.91
CA PHE A 267 10.21 -26.92 0.62
C PHE A 267 9.88 -27.78 -0.61
N LEU A 268 10.56 -27.54 -1.74
CA LEU A 268 10.31 -28.27 -2.99
C LEU A 268 10.67 -29.76 -2.89
N GLN A 269 11.76 -30.11 -2.19
CA GLN A 269 12.16 -31.49 -1.96
C GLN A 269 11.11 -32.28 -1.17
N ASN A 270 10.46 -31.65 -0.19
CA ASN A 270 9.45 -32.30 0.67
C ASN A 270 8.02 -32.13 0.15
N PHE A 271 7.80 -31.28 -0.85
CA PHE A 271 6.49 -30.99 -1.40
C PHE A 271 5.71 -32.24 -1.85
N PRO A 272 6.29 -33.21 -2.58
CA PRO A 272 5.54 -34.40 -3.01
C PRO A 272 4.96 -35.22 -1.86
N ARG A 273 5.58 -35.16 -0.67
CA ARG A 273 5.18 -35.92 0.51
C ARG A 273 4.12 -35.20 1.35
N TYR A 274 4.24 -33.88 1.50
CA TYR A 274 3.44 -33.13 2.47
C TYR A 274 2.49 -32.09 1.85
N GLY A 275 2.76 -31.62 0.62
CA GLY A 275 2.03 -30.53 -0.02
C GLY A 275 0.58 -30.87 -0.33
N LYS A 276 -0.35 -30.14 0.32
CA LYS A 276 -1.80 -30.39 0.23
C LYS A 276 -2.69 -29.17 0.51
N SER A 277 -2.19 -28.17 1.25
CA SER A 277 -2.99 -27.02 1.70
C SER A 277 -3.00 -25.89 0.66
N PHE A 278 -3.88 -24.92 0.86
CA PHE A 278 -3.91 -23.70 0.06
C PHE A 278 -2.60 -22.91 0.20
N LEU A 279 -2.04 -22.78 1.41
CA LEU A 279 -0.74 -22.12 1.63
C LEU A 279 0.41 -22.80 0.89
N ASP A 280 0.43 -24.15 0.84
CA ASP A 280 1.45 -24.88 0.08
C ASP A 280 1.37 -24.53 -1.42
N LEU A 281 0.15 -24.40 -1.95
CA LEU A 281 -0.08 -23.98 -3.33
C LEU A 281 0.29 -22.50 -3.54
N ALA A 282 -0.11 -21.62 -2.63
CA ALA A 282 0.17 -20.19 -2.69
C ALA A 282 1.68 -19.93 -2.72
N CYS A 283 2.45 -20.64 -1.89
CA CYS A 283 3.91 -20.62 -1.93
C CYS A 283 4.44 -20.97 -3.33
N LEU A 284 3.95 -22.03 -3.99
CA LEU A 284 4.37 -22.36 -5.37
C LEU A 284 4.05 -21.26 -6.38
N VAL A 285 2.91 -20.58 -6.23
CA VAL A 285 2.52 -19.46 -7.09
C VAL A 285 3.49 -18.29 -6.91
N ILE A 286 3.82 -17.94 -5.68
CA ILE A 286 4.79 -16.87 -5.36
C ILE A 286 6.18 -17.23 -5.90
N LEU A 287 6.65 -18.46 -5.68
CA LEU A 287 7.93 -18.91 -6.23
C LEU A 287 7.96 -18.82 -7.76
N GLU A 288 6.91 -19.29 -8.45
CA GLU A 288 6.87 -19.24 -9.91
C GLU A 288 6.87 -17.81 -10.46
N ARG A 289 6.16 -16.89 -9.79
CA ARG A 289 6.15 -15.46 -10.09
C ARG A 289 7.56 -14.86 -9.96
N ASP A 290 8.26 -15.16 -8.86
CA ASP A 290 9.54 -14.53 -8.51
C ASP A 290 10.73 -15.11 -9.27
N MET A 291 10.62 -16.34 -9.75
CA MET A 291 11.66 -16.97 -10.53
C MET A 291 11.85 -16.34 -11.93
N GLY A 292 11.19 -15.23 -12.29
CA GLY A 292 11.38 -14.44 -13.52
C GLY A 292 12.83 -13.96 -13.75
N VAL A 293 13.17 -13.59 -15.00
CA VAL A 293 14.50 -13.00 -15.33
C VAL A 293 14.58 -11.62 -14.67
N TYR A 294 15.23 -11.54 -13.52
CA TYR A 294 15.47 -10.28 -12.82
C TYR A 294 16.71 -9.64 -13.47
N ARG A 295 16.57 -8.43 -14.03
CA ARG A 295 17.65 -7.84 -14.84
C ARG A 295 18.71 -7.12 -14.04
N GLU A 296 18.50 -6.72 -12.79
CA GLU A 296 19.47 -5.91 -12.05
C GLU A 296 19.37 -6.14 -10.53
N TRP A 297 20.35 -6.82 -9.91
CA TRP A 297 20.86 -6.55 -8.55
C TRP A 297 21.97 -7.55 -8.13
N HIS A 298 23.04 -7.06 -7.49
CA HIS A 298 24.14 -7.88 -6.96
C HIS A 298 23.74 -8.77 -5.76
N ALA A 299 22.76 -8.37 -4.94
CA ALA A 299 22.39 -9.09 -3.72
C ALA A 299 21.76 -10.48 -3.98
N VAL A 300 21.16 -10.69 -5.16
CA VAL A 300 20.53 -11.97 -5.52
C VAL A 300 21.58 -13.08 -5.73
N GLU A 301 22.75 -12.73 -6.27
CA GLU A 301 23.87 -13.67 -6.44
C GLU A 301 24.48 -14.06 -5.09
N GLU A 302 24.59 -13.11 -4.16
CA GLU A 302 25.10 -13.35 -2.80
C GLU A 302 24.24 -14.35 -2.01
N ASN A 303 22.92 -14.35 -2.27
CA ASN A 303 21.98 -15.30 -1.69
C ASN A 303 22.00 -16.68 -2.39
N GLY A 304 22.90 -16.89 -3.36
CA GLY A 304 23.13 -18.16 -4.03
C GLY A 304 22.18 -18.45 -5.20
N TRP A 305 21.31 -17.53 -5.58
CA TRP A 305 20.42 -17.71 -6.72
C TRP A 305 21.21 -17.65 -8.04
N THR A 306 20.92 -18.57 -8.95
CA THR A 306 21.51 -18.61 -10.30
C THR A 306 20.40 -18.84 -11.31
N GLY A 307 20.59 -18.40 -12.57
CA GLY A 307 19.59 -18.61 -13.62
C GLY A 307 19.20 -20.09 -13.82
N THR A 308 20.12 -21.02 -13.55
CA THR A 308 19.84 -22.47 -13.56
C THR A 308 18.91 -22.88 -12.41
N ARG A 309 19.16 -22.40 -11.19
CA ARG A 309 18.30 -22.66 -10.02
C ARG A 309 16.92 -22.04 -10.19
N GLU A 310 16.86 -20.79 -10.66
CA GLU A 310 15.60 -20.10 -10.94
C GLU A 310 14.75 -20.87 -11.94
N LYS A 311 15.36 -21.29 -13.06
CA LYS A 311 14.68 -22.10 -14.07
C LYS A 311 14.19 -23.43 -13.49
N TYR A 312 15.00 -24.10 -12.69
CA TYR A 312 14.63 -25.36 -12.04
C TYR A 312 13.40 -25.19 -11.13
N VAL A 313 13.44 -24.21 -10.23
CA VAL A 313 12.34 -23.91 -9.30
C VAL A 313 11.07 -23.56 -10.08
N ARG A 314 11.17 -22.69 -11.10
CA ARG A 314 10.03 -22.27 -11.93
C ARG A 314 9.35 -23.45 -12.61
N GLU A 315 10.12 -24.32 -13.26
CA GLU A 315 9.56 -25.44 -14.02
C GLU A 315 9.01 -26.53 -13.10
N LEU A 316 9.62 -26.77 -11.94
CA LEU A 316 9.08 -27.69 -10.94
C LEU A 316 7.76 -27.16 -10.36
N ALA A 317 7.69 -25.87 -10.02
CA ALA A 317 6.47 -25.25 -9.52
C ALA A 317 5.33 -25.34 -10.54
N LYS A 318 5.59 -25.02 -11.82
CA LYS A 318 4.61 -25.20 -12.91
C LYS A 318 4.12 -26.64 -13.03
N LYS A 319 5.03 -27.62 -13.00
CA LYS A 319 4.68 -29.04 -13.09
C LYS A 319 3.76 -29.46 -11.95
N ILE A 320 4.03 -29.01 -10.73
CA ILE A 320 3.21 -29.33 -9.56
C ILE A 320 1.84 -28.64 -9.65
N MET A 321 1.81 -27.35 -10.03
CA MET A 321 0.57 -26.57 -10.16
C MET A 321 -0.36 -27.09 -11.28
N ALA A 322 0.17 -27.80 -12.27
CA ALA A 322 -0.62 -28.43 -13.32
C ALA A 322 -1.49 -29.61 -12.85
N GLN A 323 -1.30 -30.09 -11.61
CA GLN A 323 -2.11 -31.17 -11.05
C GLN A 323 -3.57 -30.72 -10.81
N SER A 324 -4.54 -31.52 -11.26
CA SER A 324 -5.98 -31.19 -11.19
C SER A 324 -6.52 -30.99 -9.78
N ARG A 325 -5.86 -31.55 -8.75
CA ARG A 325 -6.28 -31.44 -7.35
C ARG A 325 -6.35 -29.99 -6.84
N TRP A 326 -5.54 -29.08 -7.40
CA TRP A 326 -5.43 -27.71 -6.88
C TRP A 326 -6.67 -26.88 -7.09
N LYS A 327 -7.46 -27.14 -8.13
CA LYS A 327 -8.73 -26.43 -8.35
C LYS A 327 -9.66 -26.59 -7.15
N ASN A 328 -9.78 -27.79 -6.60
CA ASN A 328 -10.62 -28.04 -5.42
C ASN A 328 -10.07 -27.37 -4.15
N VAL A 329 -8.75 -27.28 -4.01
CA VAL A 329 -8.11 -26.56 -2.89
C VAL A 329 -8.44 -25.08 -2.94
N ILE A 330 -8.33 -24.45 -4.12
CA ILE A 330 -8.66 -23.03 -4.32
C ILE A 330 -10.14 -22.76 -4.05
N LEU A 331 -11.03 -23.59 -4.59
CA LEU A 331 -12.49 -23.42 -4.39
C LEU A 331 -12.89 -23.58 -2.92
N ARG A 332 -12.22 -24.47 -2.18
CA ARG A 332 -12.45 -24.63 -0.74
C ARG A 332 -12.01 -23.41 0.05
N GLU A 333 -10.85 -22.86 -0.29
CA GLU A 333 -10.34 -21.63 0.34
C GLU A 333 -11.28 -20.44 0.06
N LEU A 334 -11.79 -20.33 -1.18
CA LEU A 334 -12.74 -19.27 -1.53
C LEU A 334 -14.08 -19.39 -0.77
N ALA A 335 -14.54 -20.62 -0.53
CA ALA A 335 -15.79 -20.87 0.21
C ALA A 335 -15.64 -20.65 1.73
N GLU A 336 -14.49 -20.98 2.30
CA GLU A 336 -14.17 -20.76 3.72
C GLU A 336 -12.78 -20.09 3.85
N PRO A 337 -12.69 -18.76 3.66
CA PRO A 337 -11.41 -18.06 3.67
C PRO A 337 -10.72 -18.11 5.03
N ARG A 338 -9.48 -18.62 5.03
CA ARG A 338 -8.60 -18.69 6.21
C ARG A 338 -7.39 -17.81 6.07
N GLU A 339 -6.92 -17.61 4.84
CA GLU A 339 -5.75 -16.79 4.52
C GLU A 339 -6.15 -15.36 4.06
N GLU A 340 -5.15 -14.53 3.79
CA GLU A 340 -5.33 -13.16 3.29
C GLU A 340 -5.97 -13.11 1.90
N THR A 341 -6.83 -12.12 1.69
CA THR A 341 -7.54 -11.91 0.42
C THR A 341 -6.58 -11.71 -0.74
N SER A 342 -5.54 -10.91 -0.55
CA SER A 342 -4.50 -10.63 -1.55
C SER A 342 -3.79 -11.90 -2.04
N LEU A 343 -3.46 -12.81 -1.13
CA LEU A 343 -2.83 -14.09 -1.46
C LEU A 343 -3.77 -15.00 -2.25
N LEU A 344 -5.04 -15.09 -1.84
CA LEU A 344 -6.07 -15.83 -2.56
C LEU A 344 -6.28 -15.31 -3.98
N LEU A 345 -6.40 -13.99 -4.15
CA LEU A 345 -6.56 -13.35 -5.45
C LEU A 345 -5.33 -13.52 -6.35
N THR A 346 -4.13 -13.57 -5.76
CA THR A 346 -2.89 -13.91 -6.47
C THR A 346 -2.95 -15.33 -7.03
N VAL A 347 -3.41 -16.30 -6.24
CA VAL A 347 -3.59 -17.69 -6.70
C VAL A 347 -4.68 -17.79 -7.78
N LEU A 348 -5.85 -17.18 -7.59
CA LEU A 348 -6.93 -17.16 -8.59
C LEU A 348 -6.45 -16.61 -9.93
N SER A 349 -5.73 -15.47 -9.87
CA SER A 349 -5.11 -14.84 -11.03
C SER A 349 -4.16 -15.76 -11.76
N ARG A 350 -3.30 -16.47 -11.03
CA ARG A 350 -2.32 -17.39 -11.62
C ARG A 350 -2.99 -18.58 -12.31
N PHE A 351 -4.10 -19.06 -11.76
CA PHE A 351 -4.89 -20.15 -12.34
C PHE A 351 -5.92 -19.67 -13.38
N LYS A 352 -6.00 -18.36 -13.64
CA LYS A 352 -7.00 -17.74 -14.53
C LYS A 352 -8.43 -18.13 -14.17
N LEU A 353 -8.69 -18.28 -12.87
CA LEU A 353 -10.02 -18.54 -12.35
C LEU A 353 -10.70 -17.20 -12.12
N ILE A 354 -11.90 -17.05 -12.69
CA ILE A 354 -12.75 -15.87 -12.55
C ILE A 354 -14.06 -16.38 -11.94
N PRO A 355 -14.17 -16.41 -10.59
CA PRO A 355 -15.38 -16.84 -9.90
C PRO A 355 -16.58 -15.92 -10.19
N GLN A 356 -17.78 -16.34 -9.77
CA GLN A 356 -18.92 -15.43 -9.71
C GLN A 356 -18.74 -14.47 -8.51
N PHE A 357 -19.29 -13.26 -8.58
CA PHE A 357 -19.10 -12.25 -7.53
C PHE A 357 -19.57 -12.74 -6.16
N GLU A 358 -20.64 -13.53 -6.10
CA GLU A 358 -21.19 -14.12 -4.88
C GLU A 358 -20.19 -15.02 -4.16
N SER A 359 -19.20 -15.56 -4.86
CA SER A 359 -18.13 -16.35 -4.25
C SER A 359 -17.18 -15.51 -3.39
N PHE A 360 -17.21 -14.18 -3.52
CA PHE A 360 -16.42 -13.26 -2.69
C PHE A 360 -17.15 -12.79 -1.43
N ILE A 361 -18.43 -13.16 -1.24
CA ILE A 361 -19.20 -12.76 -0.05
C ILE A 361 -18.51 -13.14 1.27
N PRO A 362 -17.95 -14.37 1.45
CA PRO A 362 -17.24 -14.70 2.69
C PRO A 362 -16.02 -13.80 2.98
N LEU A 363 -15.38 -13.24 1.94
CA LEU A 363 -14.29 -12.28 2.09
C LEU A 363 -14.83 -10.88 2.45
N LEU A 364 -15.90 -10.44 1.78
CA LEU A 364 -16.58 -9.17 2.04
C LEU A 364 -17.27 -9.12 3.42
N GLU A 365 -17.63 -10.27 3.99
CA GLU A 365 -18.10 -10.36 5.38
C GLU A 365 -16.96 -10.09 6.39
N ARG A 366 -15.70 -10.41 6.04
CA ARG A 366 -14.52 -10.10 6.88
C ARG A 366 -14.16 -8.62 6.79
N ASP A 367 -14.12 -8.08 5.57
CA ASP A 367 -13.91 -6.66 5.28
C ASP A 367 -14.80 -6.22 4.11
N PRO A 368 -15.90 -5.48 4.37
CA PRO A 368 -16.82 -5.03 3.33
C PRO A 368 -16.20 -4.11 2.28
N PHE A 369 -15.03 -3.54 2.57
CA PHE A 369 -14.31 -2.62 1.70
C PHE A 369 -12.85 -3.06 1.46
N ASP A 370 -12.61 -4.37 1.40
CA ASP A 370 -11.30 -4.97 1.10
C ASP A 370 -10.69 -4.40 -0.21
N LEU A 371 -9.48 -3.82 -0.10
CA LEU A 371 -8.85 -3.13 -1.23
C LEU A 371 -8.25 -4.09 -2.27
N ALA A 372 -7.94 -5.33 -1.90
CA ALA A 372 -7.47 -6.33 -2.85
C ALA A 372 -8.62 -6.79 -3.76
N LEU A 373 -9.83 -6.94 -3.19
CA LEU A 373 -11.04 -7.19 -3.98
C LEU A 373 -11.40 -6.02 -4.90
N LEU A 374 -11.25 -4.78 -4.43
CA LEU A 374 -11.42 -3.59 -5.27
C LEU A 374 -10.53 -3.69 -6.52
N ASP A 375 -9.24 -3.94 -6.34
CA ASP A 375 -8.28 -4.03 -7.45
C ASP A 375 -8.64 -5.17 -8.40
N PHE A 376 -8.94 -6.35 -7.86
CA PHE A 376 -9.29 -7.51 -8.67
C PHE A 376 -10.58 -7.32 -9.47
N CYS A 377 -11.63 -6.78 -8.85
CA CYS A 377 -12.92 -6.62 -9.51
C CYS A 377 -12.96 -5.44 -10.47
N LEU A 378 -12.42 -4.28 -10.09
CA LEU A 378 -12.58 -3.02 -10.84
C LEU A 378 -11.38 -2.66 -11.71
N HIS A 379 -10.14 -3.05 -11.35
CA HIS A 379 -8.98 -2.78 -12.20
C HIS A 379 -8.66 -3.95 -13.12
N LYS A 380 -8.66 -5.18 -12.59
CA LYS A 380 -8.23 -6.36 -13.34
C LYS A 380 -9.34 -6.97 -14.20
N TYR A 381 -10.55 -7.06 -13.68
CA TYR A 381 -11.69 -7.66 -14.38
C TYR A 381 -12.96 -6.77 -14.40
N PRO A 382 -12.87 -5.47 -14.74
CA PRO A 382 -14.02 -4.57 -14.74
C PRO A 382 -15.16 -5.05 -15.65
N GLY A 383 -14.84 -5.65 -16.80
CA GLY A 383 -15.85 -6.17 -17.73
C GLY A 383 -16.69 -7.32 -17.18
N VAL A 384 -16.26 -7.96 -16.09
CA VAL A 384 -16.99 -9.05 -15.43
C VAL A 384 -17.77 -8.52 -14.24
N TYR A 385 -17.14 -7.74 -13.36
CA TYR A 385 -17.68 -7.45 -12.04
C TYR A 385 -18.28 -6.06 -11.86
N LEU A 386 -18.19 -5.16 -12.84
CA LEU A 386 -18.61 -3.76 -12.67
C LEU A 386 -20.05 -3.62 -12.16
N GLN A 387 -20.99 -4.38 -12.73
CA GLN A 387 -22.40 -4.31 -12.34
C GLN A 387 -22.65 -4.93 -10.95
N ASP A 388 -22.00 -6.05 -10.64
CA ASP A 388 -22.12 -6.69 -9.33
C ASP A 388 -21.57 -5.79 -8.22
N VAL A 389 -20.42 -5.15 -8.47
CA VAL A 389 -19.82 -4.18 -7.54
C VAL A 389 -20.71 -2.94 -7.38
N TYR A 390 -21.27 -2.40 -8.46
CA TYR A 390 -22.22 -1.28 -8.40
C TYR A 390 -23.42 -1.64 -7.51
N LEU A 391 -24.01 -2.81 -7.75
CA LEU A 391 -25.14 -3.30 -6.96
C LEU A 391 -24.75 -3.52 -5.50
N TYR A 392 -23.64 -4.19 -5.22
CA TYR A 392 -23.13 -4.42 -3.88
C TYR A 392 -22.94 -3.11 -3.11
N LEU A 393 -22.22 -2.14 -3.67
CA LEU A 393 -21.99 -0.85 -3.04
C LEU A 393 -23.28 -0.07 -2.78
N SER A 394 -24.32 -0.24 -3.61
CA SER A 394 -25.62 0.39 -3.37
C SER A 394 -26.29 -0.06 -2.06
N TYR A 395 -25.93 -1.24 -1.54
CA TYR A 395 -26.43 -1.78 -0.27
C TYR A 395 -25.52 -1.54 0.93
N VAL A 396 -24.19 -1.59 0.74
CA VAL A 396 -23.25 -1.57 1.87
C VAL A 396 -22.67 -0.19 2.19
N LEU A 397 -22.73 0.78 1.28
CA LEU A 397 -22.13 2.10 1.50
C LEU A 397 -22.75 2.81 2.72
N PRO A 398 -21.94 3.24 3.71
CA PRO A 398 -22.40 4.06 4.81
C PRO A 398 -23.05 5.38 4.36
N GLU A 399 -24.22 5.69 4.91
CA GLU A 399 -24.96 6.92 4.57
C GLU A 399 -24.20 8.21 4.94
N ASP A 400 -23.32 8.16 5.94
CA ASP A 400 -22.54 9.32 6.37
C ASP A 400 -21.52 9.79 5.33
N ILE A 401 -21.17 8.92 4.36
CA ILE A 401 -20.35 9.29 3.19
C ILE A 401 -21.05 10.34 2.34
N PHE A 402 -22.38 10.37 2.33
CA PHE A 402 -23.16 11.33 1.55
C PHE A 402 -23.59 12.57 2.36
N GLN A 403 -23.06 12.72 3.59
CA GLN A 403 -23.42 13.80 4.50
C GLN A 403 -22.27 14.77 4.74
N LYS A 404 -22.62 16.06 4.86
CA LYS A 404 -21.77 17.19 5.30
C LYS A 404 -20.34 17.19 4.69
N PRO A 405 -20.15 17.87 3.55
CA PRO A 405 -18.83 18.02 2.91
C PRO A 405 -17.75 18.56 3.84
N LEU A 406 -16.55 17.97 3.81
CA LEU A 406 -15.36 18.45 4.50
C LEU A 406 -14.45 19.25 3.54
N ALA A 407 -13.73 20.23 4.10
CA ALA A 407 -12.82 21.12 3.38
C ALA A 407 -11.41 20.55 3.20
N ALA A 408 -10.93 19.76 4.18
CA ALA A 408 -9.56 19.28 4.27
C ALA A 408 -9.36 17.97 3.48
N PRO A 409 -8.13 17.73 2.95
CA PRO A 409 -7.76 16.46 2.37
C PRO A 409 -7.69 15.34 3.43
N GLU A 410 -7.63 14.12 2.91
CA GLU A 410 -7.84 12.82 3.53
C GLU A 410 -7.09 12.61 4.86
N GLU A 411 -7.80 12.26 5.93
CA GLU A 411 -7.20 11.52 7.04
C GLU A 411 -7.13 10.04 6.61
N ILE A 412 -5.91 9.52 6.46
CA ILE A 412 -5.65 8.13 6.07
C ILE A 412 -6.13 7.20 7.20
N GLY A 413 -6.98 6.22 6.87
CA GLY A 413 -7.50 5.21 7.79
C GLY A 413 -8.66 4.41 7.20
N SER A 414 -9.13 3.36 7.90
CA SER A 414 -10.19 2.45 7.41
C SER A 414 -11.51 3.15 7.04
N TYR A 415 -11.87 4.23 7.73
CA TYR A 415 -13.03 5.08 7.42
C TYR A 415 -13.01 5.65 5.99
N TYR A 416 -11.85 5.64 5.32
CA TYR A 416 -11.69 6.13 3.95
C TYR A 416 -11.90 5.04 2.87
N GLN A 417 -11.77 3.76 3.22
CA GLN A 417 -11.91 2.65 2.25
C GLN A 417 -13.23 2.68 1.45
N PRO A 418 -14.40 2.97 2.05
CA PRO A 418 -15.65 3.10 1.28
C PRO A 418 -15.58 4.19 0.20
N SER A 419 -14.88 5.29 0.48
CA SER A 419 -14.70 6.39 -0.46
C SER A 419 -13.75 6.01 -1.59
N LEU A 420 -12.72 5.21 -1.33
CA LEU A 420 -11.85 4.64 -2.36
C LEU A 420 -12.65 3.78 -3.34
N TRP A 421 -13.45 2.84 -2.84
CA TRP A 421 -14.35 2.01 -3.66
C TRP A 421 -15.26 2.85 -4.57
N LEU A 422 -15.89 3.87 -3.99
CA LEU A 422 -16.80 4.74 -4.75
C LEU A 422 -16.08 5.58 -5.81
N MET A 423 -14.89 6.10 -5.52
CA MET A 423 -14.08 6.82 -6.50
C MET A 423 -13.64 5.91 -7.65
N THR A 424 -13.15 4.72 -7.33
CA THR A 424 -12.72 3.74 -8.34
C THR A 424 -13.89 3.30 -9.21
N LEU A 425 -15.06 3.04 -8.61
CA LEU A 425 -16.26 2.71 -9.36
C LEU A 425 -16.62 3.80 -10.38
N ILE A 426 -16.63 5.08 -9.96
CA ILE A 426 -16.92 6.21 -10.85
C ILE A 426 -15.89 6.30 -11.99
N GLU A 427 -14.60 6.12 -11.67
CA GLU A 427 -13.53 6.12 -12.67
C GLU A 427 -13.72 5.00 -13.71
N VAL A 428 -14.06 3.78 -13.26
CA VAL A 428 -14.27 2.64 -14.15
C VAL A 428 -15.55 2.81 -14.97
N LEU A 429 -16.66 3.29 -14.39
CA LEU A 429 -17.88 3.65 -15.14
C LEU A 429 -17.57 4.64 -16.26
N GLN A 430 -16.75 5.66 -15.97
CA GLN A 430 -16.31 6.64 -16.96
C GLN A 430 -15.47 6.01 -18.08
N LYS A 431 -14.49 5.17 -17.74
CA LYS A 431 -13.65 4.45 -18.71
C LYS A 431 -14.49 3.53 -19.61
N MET A 432 -15.46 2.84 -19.02
CA MET A 432 -16.37 1.89 -19.69
C MET A 432 -17.56 2.56 -20.40
N ARG A 433 -17.66 3.89 -20.34
CA ARG A 433 -18.76 4.68 -20.94
C ARG A 433 -20.16 4.35 -20.40
N THR A 434 -20.24 3.90 -19.16
CA THR A 434 -21.52 3.64 -18.46
C THR A 434 -21.93 4.89 -17.68
N TYR A 435 -23.13 5.42 -17.96
CA TYR A 435 -23.65 6.63 -17.33
C TYR A 435 -24.71 6.32 -16.26
N GLU A 436 -24.36 6.52 -15.00
CA GLU A 436 -25.25 6.34 -13.84
C GLU A 436 -25.58 7.70 -13.19
N GLU A 437 -26.60 8.39 -13.70
CA GLU A 437 -26.93 9.77 -13.26
C GLU A 437 -27.19 9.85 -11.76
N GLU A 438 -28.03 8.97 -11.21
CA GLU A 438 -28.44 8.99 -9.80
C GLU A 438 -27.24 8.88 -8.86
N LEU A 439 -26.34 7.92 -9.11
CA LEU A 439 -25.12 7.74 -8.33
C LEU A 439 -24.25 9.01 -8.41
N LEU A 440 -24.03 9.55 -9.61
CA LEU A 440 -23.19 10.72 -9.80
C LEU A 440 -23.75 11.94 -9.08
N LEU A 441 -25.07 12.15 -9.11
CA LEU A 441 -25.72 13.24 -8.39
C LEU A 441 -25.61 13.07 -6.88
N ARG A 442 -25.78 11.85 -6.36
CA ARG A 442 -25.60 11.55 -4.93
C ARG A 442 -24.17 11.82 -4.45
N CYS A 443 -23.18 11.55 -5.30
CA CYS A 443 -21.76 11.78 -5.00
C CYS A 443 -21.34 13.26 -4.98
N LEU A 444 -22.16 14.17 -5.51
CA LEU A 444 -21.86 15.61 -5.53
C LEU A 444 -21.79 16.25 -4.15
N THR A 445 -22.49 15.68 -3.16
CA THR A 445 -22.51 16.16 -1.77
C THR A 445 -21.73 15.25 -0.82
N ALA A 446 -20.94 14.32 -1.34
CA ALA A 446 -20.18 13.38 -0.54
C ALA A 446 -19.26 14.10 0.46
N ARG A 447 -19.05 13.51 1.64
CA ARG A 447 -18.23 14.01 2.74
C ARG A 447 -16.79 14.31 2.29
N TYR A 448 -16.21 13.40 1.50
CA TYR A 448 -14.82 13.46 1.06
C TYR A 448 -14.66 14.11 -0.31
N VAL A 449 -13.63 14.96 -0.45
CA VAL A 449 -13.42 15.79 -1.65
C VAL A 449 -13.10 14.98 -2.90
N GLY A 450 -12.37 13.86 -2.78
CA GLY A 450 -12.00 12.99 -3.90
C GLY A 450 -13.22 12.39 -4.62
N VAL A 451 -14.24 11.97 -3.85
CA VAL A 451 -15.52 11.45 -4.40
C VAL A 451 -16.24 12.54 -5.20
N ARG A 452 -16.37 13.74 -4.64
CA ARG A 452 -17.01 14.89 -5.32
C ARG A 452 -16.26 15.27 -6.60
N GLN A 453 -14.92 15.22 -6.58
CA GLN A 453 -14.08 15.43 -7.76
C GLN A 453 -14.30 14.36 -8.83
N ALA A 454 -14.34 13.08 -8.47
CA ALA A 454 -14.63 11.98 -9.38
C ALA A 454 -16.00 12.16 -10.05
N ALA A 455 -17.05 12.46 -9.26
CA ALA A 455 -18.39 12.69 -9.77
C ALA A 455 -18.47 13.88 -10.73
N LEU A 456 -17.85 15.02 -10.38
CA LEU A 456 -17.80 16.19 -11.26
C LEU A 456 -17.09 15.89 -12.59
N ARG A 457 -15.99 15.13 -12.54
CA ARG A 457 -15.26 14.70 -13.75
C ARG A 457 -16.13 13.81 -14.64
N ALA A 458 -16.80 12.81 -14.05
CA ALA A 458 -17.71 11.93 -14.78
C ALA A 458 -18.89 12.70 -15.41
N LEU A 459 -19.58 13.57 -14.66
CA LEU A 459 -20.65 14.42 -15.20
C LEU A 459 -20.16 15.32 -16.34
N ARG A 460 -18.94 15.85 -16.25
CA ARG A 460 -18.35 16.65 -17.33
C ARG A 460 -18.15 15.81 -18.61
N THR A 461 -17.77 14.55 -18.47
CA THR A 461 -17.61 13.61 -19.59
C THR A 461 -18.95 13.26 -20.22
N PHE A 462 -19.97 12.95 -19.42
CA PHE A 462 -21.30 12.55 -19.86
C PHE A 462 -22.27 13.73 -20.01
N LYS A 463 -21.77 14.87 -20.53
CA LYS A 463 -22.55 16.11 -20.59
C LYS A 463 -23.76 16.03 -21.55
N ILE A 464 -23.70 15.15 -22.55
CA ILE A 464 -24.74 15.03 -23.57
C ILE A 464 -25.93 14.25 -23.01
N GLU A 465 -25.66 13.36 -22.07
CA GLU A 465 -26.57 12.42 -21.43
C GLU A 465 -27.33 13.04 -20.25
N TRP A 466 -26.98 14.27 -19.84
CA TRP A 466 -27.61 14.96 -18.71
C TRP A 466 -29.12 15.08 -18.86
N SER A 467 -29.84 14.64 -17.84
CA SER A 467 -31.23 15.00 -17.66
C SER A 467 -31.38 16.45 -17.16
N LYS A 468 -32.63 16.86 -16.97
CA LYS A 468 -32.97 18.19 -16.43
C LYS A 468 -32.58 18.34 -14.95
N SER A 469 -32.36 17.24 -14.22
CA SER A 469 -32.03 17.21 -12.78
C SER A 469 -30.58 17.64 -12.51
N VAL A 470 -29.67 17.40 -13.46
CA VAL A 470 -28.22 17.55 -13.26
C VAL A 470 -27.82 18.99 -12.98
N ARG A 471 -28.39 19.95 -13.73
CA ARG A 471 -28.05 21.38 -13.56
C ARG A 471 -28.46 21.93 -12.19
N PRO A 472 -29.70 21.72 -11.71
CA PRO A 472 -30.09 22.06 -10.34
C PRO A 472 -29.16 21.45 -9.28
N ALA A 473 -28.87 20.14 -9.37
CA ALA A 473 -28.01 19.45 -8.41
C ALA A 473 -26.59 20.04 -8.38
N LEU A 474 -26.02 20.35 -9.55
CA LEU A 474 -24.73 21.04 -9.65
C LEU A 474 -24.77 22.46 -9.06
N GLN A 475 -25.90 23.17 -9.11
CA GLN A 475 -26.00 24.50 -8.51
C GLN A 475 -26.10 24.42 -6.99
N GLU A 476 -26.88 23.48 -6.47
CA GLU A 476 -27.05 23.27 -5.03
C GLU A 476 -25.72 22.88 -4.37
N ALA A 477 -25.04 21.86 -4.90
CA ALA A 477 -23.80 21.41 -4.30
C ALA A 477 -22.63 22.41 -4.51
N TYR A 478 -22.67 23.28 -5.54
CA TYR A 478 -21.75 24.42 -5.66
C TYR A 478 -21.85 25.39 -4.47
N LEU A 479 -23.06 25.67 -3.99
CA LEU A 479 -23.29 26.59 -2.86
C LEU A 479 -22.77 26.00 -1.54
N GLY A 480 -22.85 24.68 -1.40
CA GLY A 480 -22.41 23.93 -0.22
C GLY A 480 -20.93 23.52 -0.20
N GLU A 481 -20.18 23.69 -1.29
CA GLU A 481 -18.82 23.15 -1.44
C GLU A 481 -17.78 23.89 -0.57
N PRO A 482 -17.20 23.27 0.48
CA PRO A 482 -16.23 23.93 1.36
C PRO A 482 -14.83 24.03 0.75
N ALA A 483 -14.45 23.17 -0.20
CA ALA A 483 -13.13 23.18 -0.81
C ALA A 483 -13.04 24.22 -1.94
N ALA A 484 -12.25 25.29 -1.72
CA ALA A 484 -12.14 26.40 -2.65
C ALA A 484 -11.66 25.99 -4.06
N ALA A 485 -10.73 25.03 -4.15
CA ALA A 485 -10.21 24.53 -5.42
C ALA A 485 -11.32 23.84 -6.26
N LEU A 486 -12.12 22.99 -5.63
CA LEU A 486 -13.22 22.30 -6.29
C LEU A 486 -14.31 23.27 -6.72
N ARG A 487 -14.64 24.26 -5.89
CA ARG A 487 -15.64 25.29 -6.20
C ARG A 487 -15.36 26.03 -7.53
N GLU A 488 -14.10 26.26 -7.87
CA GLU A 488 -13.72 26.89 -9.14
C GLU A 488 -13.99 25.97 -10.36
N ASP A 489 -13.78 24.66 -10.23
CA ASP A 489 -14.07 23.69 -11.30
C ASP A 489 -15.58 23.57 -11.59
N TRP A 490 -16.41 23.71 -10.57
CA TRP A 490 -17.86 23.77 -10.69
C TRP A 490 -18.32 25.05 -11.39
N ARG A 491 -17.75 26.19 -11.00
CA ARG A 491 -18.02 27.49 -11.65
C ARG A 491 -17.75 27.41 -13.16
N ARG A 492 -16.66 26.75 -13.55
CA ARG A 492 -16.31 26.54 -14.98
C ARG A 492 -17.32 25.65 -15.69
N LEU A 493 -17.82 24.59 -15.05
CA LEU A 493 -18.81 23.68 -15.62
C LEU A 493 -20.18 24.37 -15.82
N LEU A 494 -20.60 25.23 -14.88
CA LEU A 494 -21.90 25.92 -14.88
C LEU A 494 -21.95 27.15 -15.80
N ARG A 495 -20.82 27.73 -16.20
CA ARG A 495 -20.81 28.89 -17.13
C ARG A 495 -21.36 28.48 -18.51
N ARG A 496 -22.44 29.14 -18.94
CA ARG A 496 -22.79 29.24 -20.37
C ARG A 496 -21.69 30.03 -21.07
N LYS A 497 -20.98 29.42 -22.03
CA LYS A 497 -20.03 30.15 -22.90
C LYS A 497 -20.84 31.12 -23.78
N LYS A 498 -20.73 32.42 -23.51
CA LYS A 498 -21.04 33.48 -24.49
C LYS A 498 -19.90 33.50 -25.50
N GLY A 499 -20.23 33.23 -26.76
CA GLY A 499 -19.42 33.54 -27.94
C GLY A 499 -18.02 32.93 -28.01
N ASN A 500 -17.90 31.74 -28.58
CA ASN A 500 -16.71 31.40 -29.37
C ASN A 500 -17.08 30.31 -30.36
N ARG A 501 -16.57 30.37 -31.59
CA ARG A 501 -16.79 29.34 -32.64
C ARG A 501 -16.64 27.96 -32.01
N GLU A 502 -17.60 27.07 -32.24
CA GLU A 502 -17.59 25.72 -31.68
C GLU A 502 -16.25 25.05 -31.98
N LYS A 503 -15.53 24.70 -30.91
CA LYS A 503 -14.31 23.92 -31.02
C LYS A 503 -14.68 22.52 -31.46
N LYS A 504 -13.98 21.98 -32.45
CA LYS A 504 -14.30 20.69 -33.04
C LYS A 504 -13.92 19.57 -32.06
N ARG A 505 -14.86 18.66 -31.82
CA ARG A 505 -14.61 17.35 -31.22
C ARG A 505 -14.56 16.37 -32.37
N ARG A 506 -13.39 15.75 -32.57
CA ARG A 506 -13.17 14.83 -33.69
C ARG A 506 -12.48 13.59 -33.14
N TYR A 507 -13.07 12.44 -33.45
CA TYR A 507 -12.47 11.14 -33.24
C TYR A 507 -12.09 10.55 -34.59
N VAL A 508 -11.01 9.79 -34.59
CA VAL A 508 -10.62 8.95 -35.72
C VAL A 508 -10.52 7.52 -35.24
N GLU A 509 -11.00 6.59 -36.05
CA GLU A 509 -10.79 5.16 -35.80
C GLU A 509 -9.31 4.85 -35.96
N LEU A 510 -8.73 4.25 -34.93
CA LEU A 510 -7.35 3.80 -34.95
C LEU A 510 -7.34 2.35 -35.43
N GLN A 511 -6.52 2.04 -36.44
CA GLN A 511 -6.28 0.65 -36.81
C GLN A 511 -5.64 -0.08 -35.62
N GLU A 512 -6.07 -1.32 -35.35
CA GLU A 512 -5.56 -2.18 -34.27
C GLU A 512 -4.05 -2.38 -34.38
N CYS A 513 -3.29 -1.46 -33.79
CA CYS A 513 -1.85 -1.56 -33.58
C CYS A 513 -1.55 -0.98 -32.21
N GLU A 514 -1.55 -1.86 -31.21
CA GLU A 514 -0.98 -1.54 -29.89
C GLU A 514 0.52 -1.30 -30.08
N ILE A 515 0.92 -0.03 -29.97
CA ILE A 515 2.32 0.35 -29.85
C ILE A 515 2.60 0.35 -28.35
N LEU A 516 3.48 -0.54 -27.91
CA LEU A 516 4.00 -0.58 -26.54
C LEU A 516 5.35 0.15 -26.51
N PRO A 517 5.43 1.32 -25.85
CA PRO A 517 6.70 2.02 -25.66
C PRO A 517 7.73 1.13 -24.96
N ALA A 518 8.94 1.06 -25.50
CA ALA A 518 10.05 0.32 -24.91
C ALA A 518 11.15 1.27 -24.43
N SER A 519 11.88 0.88 -23.37
CA SER A 519 12.97 1.69 -22.81
C SER A 519 14.16 1.93 -23.77
N PHE A 520 14.24 1.16 -24.86
CA PHE A 520 15.25 1.29 -25.92
C PHE A 520 14.73 1.95 -27.20
N ASP A 521 13.49 2.46 -27.20
CA ASP A 521 12.96 3.28 -28.30
C ASP A 521 13.77 4.57 -28.43
N THR A 522 13.91 5.06 -29.66
CA THR A 522 14.79 6.21 -29.94
C THR A 522 13.96 7.44 -30.25
N LYS A 523 14.25 8.54 -29.54
CA LYS A 523 13.65 9.85 -29.83
C LYS A 523 14.12 10.35 -31.19
N LEU A 524 13.16 10.66 -32.06
CA LEU A 524 13.40 11.20 -33.39
C LEU A 524 13.53 12.73 -33.36
N LEU A 525 12.58 13.40 -32.69
CA LEU A 525 12.54 14.85 -32.53
C LEU A 525 11.57 15.27 -31.42
N THR A 526 11.71 16.51 -30.94
CA THR A 526 10.72 17.18 -30.07
C THR A 526 10.03 18.27 -30.88
N THR A 527 8.70 18.34 -30.83
CA THR A 527 7.89 19.33 -31.57
C THR A 527 6.66 19.77 -30.76
N GLU A 528 5.86 20.68 -31.32
CA GLU A 528 4.61 21.20 -30.75
C GLU A 528 3.38 20.65 -31.49
N ILE A 529 2.23 20.65 -30.81
CA ILE A 529 0.94 20.33 -31.44
C ILE A 529 0.34 21.60 -32.04
N ALA A 530 0.31 21.67 -33.37
CA ALA A 530 -0.31 22.75 -34.12
C ALA A 530 -1.84 22.62 -34.15
N GLY A 531 -2.54 23.74 -34.37
CA GLY A 531 -4.00 23.75 -34.55
C GLY A 531 -4.82 23.48 -33.28
N THR A 532 -4.18 23.38 -32.12
CA THR A 532 -4.80 23.11 -30.81
C THR A 532 -5.91 24.09 -30.40
N PHE A 533 -5.93 25.31 -30.95
CA PHE A 533 -7.00 26.29 -30.70
C PHE A 533 -8.36 25.89 -31.32
N PHE A 534 -8.35 25.05 -32.35
CA PHE A 534 -9.55 24.60 -33.08
C PHE A 534 -10.21 23.35 -32.48
N HIS A 535 -9.51 22.65 -31.57
CA HIS A 535 -9.97 21.41 -30.93
C HIS A 535 -10.38 21.65 -29.47
N ASP A 536 -11.38 20.91 -29.00
CA ASP A 536 -11.87 21.01 -27.62
C ASP A 536 -11.00 20.20 -26.64
N LEU A 537 -9.78 20.67 -26.39
CA LEU A 537 -8.82 20.00 -25.50
C LEU A 537 -9.31 19.80 -24.05
N GLN A 538 -10.46 20.38 -23.67
CA GLN A 538 -11.08 20.15 -22.36
C GLN A 538 -11.85 18.82 -22.28
N ALA A 539 -12.07 18.15 -23.42
CA ALA A 539 -12.77 16.88 -23.50
C ALA A 539 -11.89 15.66 -23.15
N VAL A 540 -10.57 15.86 -23.03
CA VAL A 540 -9.59 14.81 -22.75
C VAL A 540 -8.54 15.32 -21.78
N GLU A 541 -8.06 14.44 -20.91
CA GLU A 541 -6.93 14.71 -20.01
C GLU A 541 -5.69 14.00 -20.58
N VAL A 542 -4.59 14.72 -20.71
CA VAL A 542 -3.30 14.20 -21.18
C VAL A 542 -2.23 14.71 -20.22
N LYS A 543 -1.50 13.78 -19.59
CA LYS A 543 -0.43 14.02 -18.63
C LYS A 543 0.94 13.85 -19.29
N THR A 544 1.96 14.45 -18.69
CA THR A 544 3.35 14.25 -19.12
C THR A 544 3.67 12.75 -19.15
N GLY A 545 4.22 12.27 -20.26
CA GLY A 545 4.54 10.86 -20.48
C GLY A 545 3.43 10.05 -21.16
N ASP A 546 2.23 10.61 -21.35
CA ASP A 546 1.14 9.89 -22.01
C ASP A 546 1.46 9.58 -23.48
N LEU A 547 1.06 8.38 -23.90
CA LEU A 547 1.19 7.89 -25.28
C LEU A 547 0.17 8.57 -26.20
N LEU A 548 0.64 9.04 -27.35
CA LEU A 548 -0.15 9.66 -28.41
C LEU A 548 0.15 8.99 -29.76
N TYR A 549 -0.87 8.88 -30.60
CA TYR A 549 -0.77 8.32 -31.94
C TYR A 549 -0.65 9.39 -33.02
N LEU A 550 0.12 9.07 -34.06
CA LEU A 550 0.32 9.89 -35.25
C LEU A 550 -0.44 9.26 -36.42
N VAL A 551 -1.47 9.95 -36.93
CA VAL A 551 -2.38 9.40 -37.96
C VAL A 551 -2.28 10.28 -39.23
N PRO A 552 -1.71 9.78 -40.34
CA PRO A 552 -1.68 10.51 -41.61
C PRO A 552 -3.09 10.81 -42.15
N GLU A 553 -3.28 12.01 -42.68
CA GLU A 553 -4.52 12.47 -43.31
C GLU A 553 -4.23 12.97 -44.74
N PRO A 554 -3.93 12.07 -45.71
CA PRO A 554 -3.48 12.44 -47.05
C PRO A 554 -4.53 13.23 -47.85
N GLU A 555 -5.82 13.03 -47.55
CA GLU A 555 -6.96 13.72 -48.17
C GLU A 555 -7.24 15.10 -47.55
N ASN A 556 -6.35 15.62 -46.70
CA ASN A 556 -6.54 16.92 -46.08
C ASN A 556 -6.46 18.04 -47.12
N LYS A 557 -7.56 18.78 -47.27
CA LYS A 557 -7.75 19.85 -48.28
C LYS A 557 -6.72 20.99 -48.19
N TYR A 558 -5.99 21.12 -47.08
CA TYR A 558 -5.03 22.20 -46.85
C TYR A 558 -3.57 21.73 -46.89
N ASP A 559 -3.29 20.44 -46.66
CA ASP A 559 -1.94 19.90 -46.61
C ASP A 559 -1.93 18.38 -46.84
N ALA A 560 -1.42 17.94 -47.98
CA ALA A 560 -1.33 16.52 -48.34
C ALA A 560 -0.41 15.69 -47.42
N HIS A 561 0.42 16.33 -46.58
CA HIS A 561 1.26 15.67 -45.58
C HIS A 561 0.72 15.86 -44.16
N ALA A 562 -0.55 16.22 -43.99
CA ALA A 562 -1.14 16.40 -42.66
C ALA A 562 -1.04 15.11 -41.84
N VAL A 563 -0.60 15.24 -40.58
CA VAL A 563 -0.55 14.15 -39.61
C VAL A 563 -1.27 14.62 -38.35
N LEU A 564 -2.33 13.92 -37.98
CA LEU A 564 -3.09 14.15 -36.76
C LEU A 564 -2.30 13.64 -35.56
N VAL A 565 -2.36 14.39 -34.46
CA VAL A 565 -1.89 13.93 -33.14
C VAL A 565 -3.12 13.59 -32.32
N THR A 566 -3.22 12.33 -31.87
CA THR A 566 -4.41 11.79 -31.22
C THR A 566 -4.09 11.06 -29.92
N THR A 567 -5.07 10.98 -29.00
CA THR A 567 -4.96 10.12 -27.82
C THR A 567 -5.09 8.64 -28.20
N THR A 568 -4.78 7.72 -27.28
CA THR A 568 -5.00 6.28 -27.49
C THR A 568 -6.46 5.90 -27.75
N ALA A 569 -7.41 6.76 -27.36
CA ALA A 569 -8.84 6.60 -27.66
C ALA A 569 -9.26 7.28 -28.99
N GLY A 570 -8.30 7.72 -29.82
CA GLY A 570 -8.56 8.33 -31.14
C GLY A 570 -9.02 9.79 -31.10
N TYR A 571 -8.96 10.47 -29.95
CA TYR A 571 -9.37 11.88 -29.86
C TYR A 571 -8.32 12.79 -30.48
N VAL A 572 -8.70 13.64 -31.44
CA VAL A 572 -7.79 14.55 -32.13
C VAL A 572 -7.45 15.77 -31.27
N LEU A 573 -6.18 15.89 -30.89
CA LEU A 573 -5.62 17.03 -30.15
C LEU A 573 -5.20 18.17 -31.09
N GLY A 574 -4.78 17.83 -32.31
CA GLY A 574 -4.32 18.78 -33.32
C GLY A 574 -3.51 18.09 -34.41
N TYR A 575 -2.56 18.80 -34.98
CA TYR A 575 -1.73 18.35 -36.09
C TYR A 575 -0.25 18.52 -35.79
N LEU A 576 0.60 17.73 -36.46
CA LEU A 576 2.02 18.04 -36.55
C LEU A 576 2.24 19.33 -37.35
N PRO A 577 3.22 20.17 -36.98
CA PRO A 577 3.58 21.35 -37.76
C PRO A 577 4.05 20.98 -39.16
N ARG A 578 3.78 21.87 -40.13
CA ARG A 578 4.18 21.67 -41.54
C ARG A 578 5.68 21.53 -41.77
N THR A 579 6.49 22.03 -40.83
CA THR A 579 7.95 21.89 -40.88
C THR A 579 8.39 20.46 -40.64
N ASP A 580 7.60 19.68 -39.89
CA ASP A 580 8.01 18.38 -39.37
C ASP A 580 7.23 17.22 -40.01
N ASN A 581 6.03 17.49 -40.52
CA ASN A 581 5.09 16.47 -40.98
C ASN A 581 5.60 15.61 -42.16
N LYS A 582 6.32 16.19 -43.14
CA LYS A 582 6.81 15.47 -44.33
C LYS A 582 7.71 14.29 -43.98
N LYS A 583 8.64 14.50 -43.03
CA LYS A 583 9.55 13.45 -42.57
C LYS A 583 8.80 12.31 -41.89
N ILE A 584 7.79 12.65 -41.09
CA ILE A 584 6.95 11.68 -40.38
C ILE A 584 6.10 10.86 -41.35
N VAL A 585 5.48 11.50 -42.35
CA VAL A 585 4.70 10.80 -43.39
C VAL A 585 5.58 9.83 -44.18
N GLN A 586 6.80 10.24 -44.57
CA GLN A 586 7.72 9.36 -45.29
C GLN A 586 8.12 8.13 -44.47
N LEU A 587 8.40 8.30 -43.18
CA LEU A 587 8.75 7.19 -42.29
C LEU A 587 7.57 6.23 -42.08
N LEU A 588 6.36 6.76 -41.82
CA LEU A 588 5.15 5.96 -41.69
C LEU A 588 4.82 5.20 -42.99
N ALA A 589 4.97 5.84 -44.15
CA ALA A 589 4.80 5.20 -45.45
C ALA A 589 5.87 4.13 -45.75
N GLY A 590 7.08 4.31 -45.20
CA GLY A 590 8.16 3.33 -45.24
C GLY A 590 7.98 2.13 -44.30
N GLY A 591 6.90 2.07 -43.52
CA GLY A 591 6.58 0.98 -42.61
C GLY A 591 7.18 1.13 -41.20
N GLU A 592 7.80 2.26 -40.89
CA GLU A 592 8.30 2.55 -39.54
C GLU A 592 7.14 2.74 -38.56
N ARG A 593 7.31 2.23 -37.34
CA ARG A 593 6.33 2.39 -36.25
C ARG A 593 6.68 3.59 -35.41
N LEU A 594 5.90 4.66 -35.52
CA LEU A 594 6.12 5.89 -34.75
C LEU A 594 4.99 6.13 -33.75
N TYR A 595 5.34 6.72 -32.61
CA TYR A 595 4.39 7.27 -31.65
C TYR A 595 4.90 8.59 -31.09
N ALA A 596 4.09 9.28 -30.30
CA ALA A 596 4.50 10.47 -29.59
C ALA A 596 4.26 10.33 -28.08
N LEU A 597 5.12 10.95 -27.27
CA LEU A 597 4.93 11.11 -25.84
C LEU A 597 4.62 12.57 -25.53
N PHE A 598 3.63 12.81 -24.67
CA PHE A 598 3.31 14.16 -24.25
C PHE A 598 4.38 14.72 -23.31
N ALA A 599 4.94 15.89 -23.62
CA ALA A 599 6.15 16.40 -22.96
C ALA A 599 5.92 17.69 -22.14
N SER A 600 4.69 18.19 -22.09
CA SER A 600 4.35 19.40 -21.32
C SER A 600 3.64 19.06 -20.03
N GLU A 601 3.79 19.87 -18.99
CA GLU A 601 3.09 19.69 -17.71
C GLU A 601 1.56 19.77 -17.85
N VAL A 602 1.07 20.58 -18.80
CA VAL A 602 -0.37 20.77 -19.02
C VAL A 602 -0.67 20.92 -20.51
N LEU A 603 -1.71 20.22 -20.99
CA LEU A 603 -2.28 20.40 -22.31
C LEU A 603 -2.98 21.77 -22.44
N LYS A 604 -2.23 22.77 -22.92
CA LYS A 604 -2.72 24.13 -23.18
C LYS A 604 -2.65 24.47 -24.67
N PRO A 605 -3.66 25.16 -25.23
CA PRO A 605 -3.63 25.62 -26.61
C PRO A 605 -2.37 26.44 -26.93
N GLY A 606 -1.70 26.11 -28.04
CA GLY A 606 -0.53 26.81 -28.56
C GLY A 606 0.77 26.63 -27.78
N LYS A 607 0.83 25.76 -26.76
CA LYS A 607 2.04 25.54 -25.93
C LYS A 607 2.37 24.06 -25.70
N ALA A 608 1.61 23.15 -26.32
CA ALA A 608 1.70 21.73 -26.08
C ALA A 608 2.86 21.10 -26.87
N LYS A 609 3.86 20.57 -26.17
CA LYS A 609 5.01 19.86 -26.74
C LYS A 609 4.86 18.35 -26.65
N ILE A 610 5.42 17.66 -27.64
CA ILE A 610 5.47 16.21 -27.75
C ILE A 610 6.87 15.75 -28.19
N GLU A 611 7.24 14.54 -27.82
CA GLU A 611 8.44 13.85 -28.31
C GLU A 611 8.04 12.72 -29.24
N ILE A 612 8.50 12.76 -30.49
CA ILE A 612 8.22 11.70 -31.47
C ILE A 612 9.26 10.60 -31.30
N MET A 613 8.79 9.38 -31.12
CA MET A 613 9.58 8.19 -30.83
C MET A 613 9.47 7.17 -31.97
N VAL A 614 10.57 6.51 -32.29
CA VAL A 614 10.60 5.33 -33.17
C VAL A 614 10.49 4.09 -32.30
N ASN A 615 9.41 3.32 -32.49
CA ASN A 615 9.20 2.05 -31.81
C ASN A 615 10.08 0.97 -32.46
N LYS A 616 11.17 0.63 -31.79
CA LYS A 616 12.07 -0.42 -32.24
C LYS A 616 11.48 -1.75 -31.82
N ARG A 617 11.19 -2.64 -32.78
CA ARG A 617 10.99 -4.05 -32.42
C ARG A 617 12.34 -4.61 -31.95
N PRO A 618 12.38 -5.54 -30.98
CA PRO A 618 13.56 -6.38 -30.84
C PRO A 618 13.81 -7.03 -32.20
N LEU A 619 15.02 -6.88 -32.73
CA LEU A 619 15.45 -7.62 -33.91
C LEU A 619 15.09 -9.08 -33.66
N ALA A 620 14.24 -9.65 -34.52
CA ALA A 620 14.08 -11.09 -34.57
C ALA A 620 15.50 -11.67 -34.63
N SER A 621 15.80 -12.60 -33.73
CA SER A 621 17.09 -13.28 -33.60
C SER A 621 17.67 -13.59 -34.98
N GLY A 622 18.60 -12.74 -35.41
CA GLY A 622 19.07 -12.68 -36.79
C GLY A 622 20.56 -12.38 -36.78
N LYS A 623 21.32 -13.48 -36.74
CA LYS A 623 22.78 -13.59 -36.88
C LYS A 623 23.60 -12.81 -35.86
N ILE A 624 24.22 -13.59 -34.97
CA ILE A 624 25.43 -13.23 -34.23
C ILE A 624 26.41 -12.61 -35.23
N VAL A 625 26.64 -11.30 -35.12
CA VAL A 625 27.86 -10.69 -35.64
C VAL A 625 28.93 -11.07 -34.64
N GLN A 626 29.71 -12.10 -34.97
CA GLN A 626 30.95 -12.38 -34.25
C GLN A 626 31.88 -11.20 -34.53
N PHE A 627 32.15 -10.40 -33.50
CA PHE A 627 33.37 -9.60 -33.51
C PHE A 627 34.56 -10.57 -33.43
N PRO A 628 35.57 -10.45 -34.30
CA PRO A 628 36.79 -11.21 -34.12
C PRO A 628 37.39 -10.85 -32.76
N PRO A 629 37.96 -11.81 -32.03
CA PRO A 629 38.68 -11.50 -30.80
C PRO A 629 39.79 -10.51 -31.14
N SER A 630 39.81 -9.37 -30.46
CA SER A 630 40.94 -8.48 -30.43
C SER A 630 42.11 -9.24 -29.78
N GLU A 631 43.07 -9.65 -30.60
CA GLU A 631 44.41 -9.99 -30.14
C GLU A 631 45.08 -8.71 -29.64
N GLY A 632 45.60 -8.73 -28.40
CA GLY A 632 46.33 -7.63 -27.76
C GLY A 632 46.02 -7.49 -26.30
#